data_AF-A0AA95J6U7-F1
#
_entry.id   AF-A0AA95J6U7-F1
#
_cell.length_a   1.000
_cell.length_b   1.000
_cell.length_c   1.000
_cell.angle_alpha   90.00
_cell.angle_beta   90.00
_cell.angle_gamma   90.00
#
_symmetry.space_group_name_H-M   'P 1'
#
loop_
_entity.id
_entity.type
_entity.pdbx_description
1 polymer ?
#
loop_
_entity_poly.entity_id
_entity_poly.type
_entity_poly.pdbx_seq_one_letter_code
_entity_poly.pdbx_strand_id
1 'polypeptide(L)'
;MPQISQHPLFVRKSVIEYPKTKPSADALGEVRADDNHHYYIKGDCNGIPTRASEWLATHLAEAVGIAAPAAVSIEMQDGNIVFGSRRVAGVSDDMATAAYLTTPTLSNLGNQPVFGLAQVLSSIYAFDMFVFNDDRHFGNYLSYDDNGVRRLLAFDFSRALFWAWPWAGYPLPNQNTRTYGGVLRRFHGFDPTAALTTLERLVAVPVSSLEGFVNLMPSDWLGSDLRDQFLSWWDGSDLEARGLELRKGLSDGTLL
;
A
#
# COMPACT_ATOMS: atom_id res chain seq x y z
N MET A 1 34.41 -9.67 -11.76
CA MET A 1 34.62 -8.44 -10.96
C MET A 1 33.81 -8.58 -9.69
N PRO A 2 34.28 -8.13 -8.51
CA PRO A 2 33.43 -8.12 -7.32
C PRO A 2 32.29 -7.14 -7.58
N GLN A 3 31.05 -7.61 -7.45
CA GLN A 3 29.87 -6.74 -7.45
C GLN A 3 30.04 -5.81 -6.24
N ILE A 4 30.28 -4.52 -6.49
CA ILE A 4 30.22 -3.52 -5.44
C ILE A 4 28.77 -3.49 -5.00
N SER A 5 28.48 -4.16 -3.88
CA SER A 5 27.21 -4.05 -3.18
C SER A 5 26.99 -2.58 -2.87
N GLN A 6 26.06 -1.96 -3.58
CA GLN A 6 25.66 -0.59 -3.30
C GLN A 6 24.85 -0.65 -2.00
N HIS A 7 25.50 -0.38 -0.86
CA HIS A 7 24.80 -0.31 0.41
C HIS A 7 23.69 0.74 0.29
N PRO A 8 22.43 0.40 0.65
CA PRO A 8 21.34 1.35 0.55
C PRO A 8 21.68 2.57 1.40
N LEU A 9 21.52 3.77 0.84
CA LEU A 9 22.09 4.99 1.40
C LEU A 9 21.54 5.38 2.80
N PHE A 10 20.49 4.70 3.30
CA PHE A 10 19.82 5.06 4.55
C PHE A 10 19.21 3.88 5.32
N VAL A 11 19.88 2.71 5.34
CA VAL A 11 19.40 1.56 6.15
C VAL A 11 19.39 1.91 7.63
N ARG A 12 18.28 1.60 8.31
CA ARG A 12 18.14 1.72 9.77
C ARG A 12 18.56 0.42 10.44
N LYS A 13 19.21 0.47 11.59
CA LYS A 13 19.65 -0.74 12.29
C LYS A 13 18.67 -1.14 13.38
N SER A 14 18.34 -2.42 13.48
CA SER A 14 17.57 -2.93 14.61
C SER A 14 18.41 -2.80 15.90
N VAL A 15 17.79 -2.26 16.95
CA VAL A 15 18.38 -2.19 18.30
C VAL A 15 17.71 -3.22 19.20
N ILE A 16 16.39 -3.38 19.08
CA ILE A 16 15.63 -4.44 19.72
C ILE A 16 14.75 -5.11 18.68
N GLU A 17 14.74 -6.43 18.69
CA GLU A 17 13.88 -7.26 17.84
C GLU A 17 12.83 -7.96 18.70
N TYR A 18 11.57 -7.79 18.33
CA TYR A 18 10.44 -8.37 19.00
C TYR A 18 9.90 -9.50 18.12
N PRO A 19 9.79 -10.73 18.64
CA PRO A 19 9.28 -11.84 17.85
C PRO A 19 7.84 -11.56 17.43
N LYS A 20 7.46 -12.15 16.29
CA LYS A 20 6.10 -12.12 15.76
C LYS A 20 5.07 -12.57 16.78
N THR A 21 4.12 -11.69 17.06
CA THR A 21 3.01 -11.94 18.01
C THR A 21 1.71 -12.35 17.33
N LYS A 22 1.53 -12.03 16.03
CA LYS A 22 0.35 -12.37 15.22
C LYS A 22 0.73 -13.23 14.01
N PRO A 23 -0.07 -14.24 13.64
CA PRO A 23 0.14 -15.01 12.42
C PRO A 23 -0.29 -14.20 11.18
N SER A 24 0.66 -13.61 10.44
CA SER A 24 0.51 -13.30 9.00
C SER A 24 1.60 -14.05 8.23
N ALA A 25 1.47 -14.34 6.93
CA ALA A 25 2.47 -15.19 6.24
C ALA A 25 3.82 -14.48 6.02
N ASP A 26 3.82 -13.16 6.00
CA ASP A 26 4.89 -12.27 5.54
C ASP A 26 5.48 -11.40 6.66
N ALA A 27 4.76 -11.20 7.78
CA ALA A 27 5.28 -10.51 8.95
C ALA A 27 6.38 -11.32 9.64
N LEU A 28 7.51 -10.67 9.93
CA LEU A 28 8.62 -11.26 10.70
C LEU A 28 8.58 -10.86 12.18
N GLY A 29 7.90 -9.76 12.51
CA GLY A 29 7.79 -9.25 13.87
C GLY A 29 7.80 -7.74 13.90
N GLU A 30 8.33 -7.18 14.98
CA GLU A 30 8.51 -5.75 15.16
C GLU A 30 9.95 -5.46 15.57
N VAL A 31 10.44 -4.26 15.28
CA VAL A 31 11.73 -3.80 15.78
C VAL A 31 11.63 -2.40 16.36
N ARG A 32 12.53 -2.09 17.29
CA ARG A 32 12.91 -0.71 17.59
C ARG A 32 14.25 -0.44 16.92
N ALA A 33 14.31 0.57 16.06
CA ALA A 33 15.52 0.91 15.32
C ALA A 33 16.39 1.96 16.02
N ASP A 34 17.55 2.24 15.44
CA ASP A 34 18.54 3.23 15.87
C ASP A 34 18.06 4.69 15.83
N ASP A 35 17.01 4.97 15.06
CA ASP A 35 16.30 6.26 15.05
C ASP A 35 15.20 6.37 16.11
N ASN A 36 15.15 5.42 17.05
CA ASN A 36 14.21 5.33 18.17
C ASN A 36 12.73 5.19 17.77
N HIS A 37 12.43 4.86 16.51
CA HIS A 37 11.08 4.50 16.08
C HIS A 37 10.85 3.00 16.14
N HIS A 38 9.58 2.61 16.22
CA HIS A 38 9.12 1.24 16.09
C HIS A 38 8.69 0.95 14.66
N TYR A 39 8.97 -0.26 14.17
CA TYR A 39 8.65 -0.69 12.82
C TYR A 39 8.03 -2.09 12.83
N TYR A 40 7.02 -2.31 12.01
CA TYR A 40 6.57 -3.64 11.61
C TYR A 40 7.45 -4.12 10.47
N ILE A 41 8.04 -5.31 10.60
CA ILE A 41 8.99 -5.82 9.61
C ILE A 41 8.43 -6.99 8.81
N LYS A 42 8.75 -7.02 7.51
CA LYS A 42 8.29 -8.03 6.57
C LYS A 42 9.44 -8.60 5.74
N GLY A 43 9.36 -9.90 5.49
CA GLY A 43 10.23 -10.65 4.60
C GLY A 43 9.51 -11.05 3.31
N ASP A 44 10.22 -11.74 2.44
CA ASP A 44 9.60 -12.38 1.28
C ASP A 44 8.86 -13.65 1.70
N CYS A 45 7.80 -13.98 0.96
CA CYS A 45 6.95 -15.13 1.29
C CYS A 45 6.85 -16.06 0.08
N ASN A 46 7.18 -17.35 0.25
CA ASN A 46 7.04 -18.38 -0.80
C ASN A 46 7.72 -18.02 -2.15
N GLY A 47 8.86 -17.30 -2.11
CA GLY A 47 9.57 -16.85 -3.31
C GLY A 47 8.95 -15.63 -4.00
N ILE A 48 7.90 -15.04 -3.42
CA ILE A 48 7.29 -13.78 -3.88
C ILE A 48 8.06 -12.61 -3.26
N PRO A 49 8.44 -11.58 -4.04
CA PRO A 49 9.22 -10.44 -3.56
C PRO A 49 8.32 -9.44 -2.80
N THR A 50 7.75 -9.88 -1.67
CA THR A 50 6.83 -9.10 -0.84
C THR A 50 7.47 -7.81 -0.34
N ARG A 51 8.78 -7.83 -0.01
CA ARG A 51 9.50 -6.61 0.41
C ARG A 51 9.49 -5.53 -0.67
N ALA A 52 9.68 -5.92 -1.93
CA ALA A 52 9.62 -5.00 -3.07
C ALA A 52 8.19 -4.49 -3.33
N SER A 53 7.17 -5.35 -3.21
CA SER A 53 5.77 -4.95 -3.32
C SER A 53 5.40 -3.90 -2.27
N GLU A 54 5.72 -4.15 -1.00
CA GLU A 54 5.47 -3.22 0.10
C GLU A 54 6.19 -1.89 -0.12
N TRP A 55 7.47 -1.95 -0.48
CA TRP A 55 8.28 -0.76 -0.76
C TRP A 55 7.70 0.09 -1.89
N LEU A 56 7.52 -0.50 -3.07
CA LEU A 56 7.09 0.25 -4.26
C LEU A 56 5.64 0.71 -4.14
N ALA A 57 4.73 -0.11 -3.61
CA ALA A 57 3.35 0.31 -3.42
C ALA A 57 3.22 1.44 -2.39
N THR A 58 4.02 1.42 -1.31
CA THR A 58 4.02 2.51 -0.32
C THR A 58 4.48 3.83 -0.94
N HIS A 59 5.60 3.82 -1.69
CA HIS A 59 6.11 5.03 -2.35
C HIS A 59 5.17 5.52 -3.47
N LEU A 60 4.55 4.63 -4.24
CA LEU A 60 3.56 4.99 -5.25
C LEU A 60 2.30 5.60 -4.60
N ALA A 61 1.82 5.03 -3.49
CA ALA A 61 0.68 5.55 -2.75
C ALA A 61 0.95 6.99 -2.30
N GLU A 62 2.11 7.24 -1.67
CA GLU A 62 2.51 8.58 -1.25
C GLU A 62 2.65 9.55 -2.44
N ALA A 63 3.24 9.10 -3.56
CA ALA A 63 3.42 9.91 -4.77
C ALA A 63 2.09 10.40 -5.37
N VAL A 64 0.99 9.66 -5.17
CA VAL A 64 -0.34 10.04 -5.67
C VAL A 64 -1.25 10.64 -4.60
N GLY A 65 -0.73 10.84 -3.39
CA GLY A 65 -1.40 11.52 -2.28
C GLY A 65 -2.22 10.61 -1.37
N ILE A 66 -1.95 9.30 -1.36
CA ILE A 66 -2.51 8.36 -0.39
C ILE A 66 -1.55 8.26 0.79
N ALA A 67 -2.07 8.56 1.99
CA ALA A 67 -1.28 8.44 3.21
C ALA A 67 -1.01 6.97 3.55
N ALA A 68 0.26 6.65 3.75
CA ALA A 68 0.74 5.36 4.23
C ALA A 68 1.79 5.56 5.34
N PRO A 69 2.01 4.57 6.22
CA PRO A 69 3.13 4.63 7.14
C PRO A 69 4.46 4.59 6.37
N ALA A 70 5.44 5.37 6.82
CA ALA A 70 6.72 5.49 6.12
C ALA A 70 7.41 4.13 5.95
N ALA A 71 7.85 3.85 4.71
CA ALA A 71 8.65 2.68 4.35
C ALA A 71 10.15 2.94 4.58
N VAL A 72 10.83 1.99 5.20
CA VAL A 72 12.29 2.02 5.42
C VAL A 72 12.90 0.63 5.22
N SER A 73 14.19 0.58 4.95
CA SER A 73 14.98 -0.66 5.03
C SER A 73 15.57 -0.81 6.42
N ILE A 74 15.44 -2.00 7.00
CA ILE A 74 15.93 -2.33 8.34
C ILE A 74 17.00 -3.42 8.22
N GLU A 75 18.22 -3.17 8.70
CA GLU A 75 19.25 -4.18 8.93
C GLU A 75 19.00 -4.83 10.29
N MET A 76 18.74 -6.13 10.28
CA MET A 76 18.52 -6.98 11.44
C MET A 76 19.86 -7.34 12.12
N GLN A 77 19.82 -7.87 13.35
CA GLN A 77 21.00 -8.26 14.11
C GLN A 77 21.80 -9.40 13.47
N ASP A 78 21.14 -10.21 12.64
CA ASP A 78 21.76 -11.27 11.84
C ASP A 78 22.37 -10.76 10.52
N GLY A 79 22.24 -9.46 10.22
CA GLY A 79 22.73 -8.80 9.02
C GLY A 79 21.75 -8.82 7.84
N ASN A 80 20.59 -9.47 7.95
CA ASN A 80 19.58 -9.47 6.89
C ASN A 80 18.89 -8.11 6.78
N ILE A 81 18.58 -7.68 5.56
CA ILE A 81 17.85 -6.43 5.31
C ILE A 81 16.39 -6.73 4.96
N VAL A 82 15.47 -6.18 5.75
CA VAL A 82 14.03 -6.40 5.64
C VAL A 82 13.27 -5.11 5.41
N PHE A 83 12.04 -5.21 4.91
CA PHE A 83 11.14 -4.07 4.81
C PHE A 83 10.65 -3.68 6.22
N GLY A 84 10.62 -2.38 6.51
CA GLY A 84 10.07 -1.82 7.74
C GLY A 84 8.98 -0.79 7.43
N SER A 85 7.79 -0.99 7.98
CA SER A 85 6.70 -0.01 8.01
C SER A 85 6.68 0.69 9.36
N ARG A 86 6.86 2.02 9.37
CA ARG A 86 6.94 2.79 10.61
C ARG A 86 5.62 2.72 11.38
N ARG A 87 5.69 2.35 12.66
CA ARG A 87 4.52 2.40 13.54
C ARG A 87 4.10 3.86 13.76
N VAL A 88 2.83 4.14 13.51
CA VAL A 88 2.24 5.47 13.72
C VAL A 88 1.75 5.57 15.18
N ALA A 89 2.13 6.64 15.87
CA ALA A 89 1.69 6.90 17.23
C ALA A 89 0.21 7.33 17.26
N GLY A 90 -0.51 6.97 18.32
CA GLY A 90 -1.92 7.37 18.49
C GLY A 90 -2.91 6.64 17.56
N VAL A 91 -2.47 5.60 16.85
CA VAL A 91 -3.36 4.74 16.08
C VAL A 91 -4.38 4.08 17.00
N SER A 92 -5.63 4.10 16.57
CA SER A 92 -6.75 3.45 17.23
C SER A 92 -6.68 1.94 17.03
N ASP A 93 -7.23 1.19 17.97
CA ASP A 93 -7.30 -0.26 17.82
C ASP A 93 -8.15 -0.68 16.60
N ASP A 94 -8.02 -1.96 16.23
CA ASP A 94 -8.68 -2.55 15.06
C ASP A 94 -10.21 -2.38 15.12
N MET A 95 -10.81 -2.47 16.31
CA MET A 95 -12.24 -2.34 16.52
C MET A 95 -12.72 -0.90 16.32
N ALA A 96 -12.01 0.08 16.87
CA ALA A 96 -12.30 1.50 16.70
C ALA A 96 -12.11 1.93 15.24
N THR A 97 -11.07 1.44 14.56
CA THR A 97 -10.86 1.69 13.12
C THR A 97 -11.98 1.06 12.29
N ALA A 98 -12.37 -0.18 12.56
CA ALA A 98 -13.50 -0.81 11.88
C ALA A 98 -14.82 -0.08 12.12
N ALA A 99 -15.07 0.38 13.35
CA ALA A 99 -16.25 1.19 13.68
C ALA A 99 -16.25 2.51 12.90
N TYR A 100 -15.11 3.19 12.79
CA TYR A 100 -14.97 4.39 11.97
C TYR A 100 -15.29 4.13 10.49
N LEU A 101 -14.77 3.05 9.92
CA LEU A 101 -15.00 2.62 8.53
C LEU A 101 -16.42 2.11 8.25
N THR A 102 -17.21 1.82 9.27
CA THR A 102 -18.57 1.27 9.13
C THR A 102 -19.65 2.16 9.76
N THR A 103 -19.29 3.35 10.24
CA THR A 103 -20.24 4.35 10.69
C THR A 103 -20.77 5.10 9.47
N PRO A 104 -22.06 4.97 9.10
CA PRO A 104 -22.56 5.57 7.87
C PRO A 104 -22.48 7.10 7.91
N THR A 105 -21.71 7.68 7.00
CA THR A 105 -21.68 9.13 6.77
C THR A 105 -22.92 9.62 6.02
N LEU A 106 -23.68 8.69 5.42
CA LEU A 106 -24.93 8.94 4.73
C LEU A 106 -26.16 8.94 5.65
N SER A 107 -25.97 8.79 6.98
CA SER A 107 -27.10 8.75 7.92
C SER A 107 -27.51 10.16 8.37
N ASN A 108 -28.79 10.48 8.21
CA ASN A 108 -29.41 11.74 8.70
C ASN A 108 -29.57 11.79 10.23
N LEU A 109 -28.97 10.85 10.97
CA LEU A 109 -29.22 10.59 12.40
C LEU A 109 -28.22 11.29 13.34
N GLY A 110 -27.74 12.48 12.97
CA GLY A 110 -26.89 13.30 13.85
C GLY A 110 -25.47 12.79 14.06
N ASN A 111 -25.06 11.72 13.36
CA ASN A 111 -23.65 11.37 13.26
C ASN A 111 -22.95 12.45 12.43
N GLN A 112 -21.93 13.09 13.01
CA GLN A 112 -21.12 14.06 12.27
C GLN A 112 -20.54 13.34 11.04
N PRO A 113 -20.86 13.76 9.80
CA PRO A 113 -20.30 13.14 8.62
C PRO A 113 -18.78 13.31 8.69
N VAL A 114 -18.06 12.20 8.50
CA VAL A 114 -16.62 12.22 8.35
C VAL A 114 -16.31 12.84 6.99
N PHE A 115 -16.17 14.16 6.99
CA PHE A 115 -15.92 14.94 5.78
C PHE A 115 -14.66 14.42 5.09
N GLY A 116 -14.75 14.13 3.78
CA GLY A 116 -13.60 13.63 3.01
C GLY A 116 -13.43 12.11 3.00
N LEU A 117 -14.15 11.33 3.82
CA LEU A 117 -13.89 9.89 3.93
C LEU A 117 -14.22 9.13 2.64
N ALA A 118 -15.34 9.47 1.98
CA ALA A 118 -15.70 8.86 0.70
C ALA A 118 -14.63 9.12 -0.38
N GLN A 119 -14.06 10.33 -0.42
CA GLN A 119 -12.95 10.69 -1.30
C GLN A 119 -11.73 9.82 -1.02
N VAL A 120 -11.29 9.76 0.24
CA VAL A 120 -10.10 8.99 0.65
C VAL A 120 -10.26 7.51 0.32
N LEU A 121 -11.40 6.91 0.66
CA LEU A 121 -11.67 5.50 0.39
C LEU A 121 -11.76 5.20 -1.11
N SER A 122 -12.33 6.10 -1.90
CA SER A 122 -12.42 5.94 -3.36
C SER A 122 -11.04 6.06 -4.02
N SER A 123 -10.18 6.94 -3.51
CA SER A 123 -8.77 7.04 -3.91
C SER A 123 -7.98 5.77 -3.58
N ILE A 124 -8.08 5.26 -2.34
CA ILE A 124 -7.41 4.02 -1.93
C ILE A 124 -7.89 2.83 -2.78
N TYR A 125 -9.20 2.72 -3.01
CA TYR A 125 -9.77 1.68 -3.86
C TYR A 125 -9.23 1.73 -5.29
N ALA A 126 -9.20 2.91 -5.92
CA ALA A 126 -8.66 3.06 -7.28
C ALA A 126 -7.17 2.69 -7.34
N PHE A 127 -6.40 3.07 -6.33
CA PHE A 127 -5.00 2.69 -6.19
C PHE A 127 -4.83 1.17 -6.08
N ASP A 128 -5.53 0.52 -5.15
CA ASP A 128 -5.44 -0.93 -4.95
C ASP A 128 -5.83 -1.70 -6.21
N MET A 129 -6.89 -1.27 -6.91
CA MET A 129 -7.27 -1.86 -8.19
C MET A 129 -6.16 -1.69 -9.24
N PHE A 130 -5.52 -0.51 -9.29
CA PHE A 130 -4.44 -0.23 -10.22
C PHE A 130 -3.17 -1.04 -9.93
N VAL A 131 -2.74 -1.18 -8.67
CA VAL A 131 -1.54 -1.97 -8.33
C VAL A 131 -1.83 -3.47 -8.16
N PHE A 132 -3.05 -3.91 -8.47
CA PHE A 132 -3.53 -5.28 -8.25
C PHE A 132 -3.34 -5.74 -6.80
N ASN A 133 -3.66 -4.88 -5.83
CA ASN A 133 -3.82 -5.34 -4.46
C ASN A 133 -5.18 -6.01 -4.32
N ASP A 134 -5.21 -7.32 -4.16
CA ASP A 134 -6.45 -8.08 -4.03
C ASP A 134 -6.90 -8.30 -2.57
N ASP A 135 -6.12 -7.82 -1.60
CA ASP A 135 -6.32 -8.11 -0.18
C ASP A 135 -6.66 -6.90 0.70
N ARG A 136 -7.22 -5.82 0.14
CA ARG A 136 -7.63 -4.67 0.97
C ARG A 136 -8.86 -5.00 1.82
N HIS A 137 -8.64 -5.34 3.08
CA HIS A 137 -9.68 -5.50 4.11
C HIS A 137 -9.57 -4.46 5.23
N PHE A 138 -10.50 -4.42 6.19
CA PHE A 138 -10.50 -3.42 7.28
C PHE A 138 -9.22 -3.42 8.12
N GLY A 139 -8.63 -4.58 8.35
CA GLY A 139 -7.33 -4.70 9.04
C GLY A 139 -6.15 -4.05 8.31
N ASN A 140 -6.31 -3.59 7.06
CA ASN A 140 -5.27 -2.92 6.28
C ASN A 140 -5.48 -1.39 6.24
N TYR A 141 -6.22 -0.85 7.21
CA TYR A 141 -6.34 0.58 7.45
C TYR A 141 -5.90 0.92 8.88
N LEU A 142 -5.24 2.06 9.05
CA LEU A 142 -4.97 2.64 10.37
C LEU A 142 -5.74 3.93 10.50
N SER A 143 -6.42 4.14 11.63
CA SER A 143 -7.04 5.43 11.95
C SER A 143 -6.43 6.06 13.19
N TYR A 144 -6.29 7.38 13.21
CA TYR A 144 -5.77 8.11 14.37
C TYR A 144 -6.44 9.49 14.48
N ASP A 145 -6.46 10.03 15.70
CA ASP A 145 -6.95 11.39 15.94
C ASP A 145 -5.86 12.42 15.69
N ASP A 146 -6.14 13.37 14.80
CA ASP A 146 -5.30 14.53 14.49
C ASP A 146 -6.03 15.78 14.96
N ASN A 147 -5.91 16.08 16.26
CA ASN A 147 -6.51 17.24 16.92
C ASN A 147 -8.03 17.33 16.68
N GLY A 148 -8.75 16.23 16.93
CA GLY A 148 -10.20 16.11 16.73
C GLY A 148 -10.63 15.78 15.29
N VAL A 149 -9.70 15.67 14.34
CA VAL A 149 -9.97 15.18 12.99
C VAL A 149 -9.48 13.75 12.87
N ARG A 150 -10.38 12.81 12.60
CA ARG A 150 -9.97 11.43 12.35
C ARG A 150 -9.30 11.33 10.98
N ARG A 151 -8.08 10.80 10.95
CA ARG A 151 -7.31 10.52 9.73
C ARG A 151 -7.26 9.02 9.45
N LEU A 152 -7.01 8.66 8.20
CA LEU A 152 -6.89 7.29 7.74
C LEU A 152 -5.59 7.11 6.96
N LEU A 153 -4.90 6.01 7.18
CA LEU A 153 -3.78 5.55 6.34
C LEU A 153 -4.13 4.19 5.74
N ALA A 154 -3.68 3.96 4.51
CA ALA A 154 -3.60 2.62 3.93
C ALA A 154 -2.23 2.02 4.27
N PHE A 155 -2.19 0.75 4.65
CA PHE A 155 -0.95 0.03 4.88
C PHE A 155 -1.11 -1.43 4.49
N ASP A 156 -0.05 -2.22 4.56
CA ASP A 156 -0.06 -3.63 4.14
C ASP A 156 -0.40 -3.78 2.65
N PHE A 157 0.61 -3.55 1.82
CA PHE A 157 0.56 -3.75 0.37
C PHE A 157 1.24 -5.06 -0.04
N SER A 158 1.32 -6.03 0.88
CA SER A 158 1.98 -7.33 0.66
C SER A 158 1.41 -8.09 -0.54
N ARG A 159 0.11 -7.90 -0.80
CA ARG A 159 -0.61 -8.52 -1.92
C ARG A 159 -0.76 -7.63 -3.16
N ALA A 160 -0.05 -6.50 -3.20
CA ALA A 160 0.06 -5.65 -4.38
C ALA A 160 1.22 -6.10 -5.28
N LEU A 161 1.23 -5.53 -6.48
CA LEU A 161 2.30 -5.58 -7.45
C LEU A 161 2.75 -7.00 -7.80
N PHE A 162 3.92 -7.40 -7.32
CA PHE A 162 4.58 -8.65 -7.70
C PHE A 162 3.93 -9.90 -7.09
N TRP A 163 2.94 -9.74 -6.22
CA TRP A 163 2.18 -10.86 -5.68
C TRP A 163 1.48 -11.68 -6.78
N ALA A 164 0.99 -11.01 -7.82
CA ALA A 164 0.27 -11.62 -8.93
C ALA A 164 0.84 -11.20 -10.29
N TRP A 165 2.08 -10.71 -10.33
CA TRP A 165 2.69 -10.23 -11.58
C TRP A 165 3.10 -11.41 -12.49
N PRO A 166 2.91 -11.30 -13.82
CA PRO A 166 2.23 -10.22 -14.55
C PRO A 166 0.70 -10.27 -14.36
N TRP A 167 0.07 -9.09 -14.26
CA TRP A 167 -1.36 -9.03 -13.98
C TRP A 167 -2.21 -9.40 -15.20
N ALA A 168 -3.22 -10.24 -14.97
CA ALA A 168 -4.32 -10.43 -15.89
C ALA A 168 -5.58 -9.75 -15.33
N GLY A 169 -5.92 -8.57 -15.87
CA GLY A 169 -7.09 -7.81 -15.45
C GLY A 169 -6.93 -7.14 -14.07
N TYR A 170 -7.93 -7.33 -13.21
CA TYR A 170 -8.09 -6.66 -11.92
C TYR A 170 -8.56 -7.65 -10.84
N PRO A 171 -8.47 -7.28 -9.56
CA PRO A 171 -9.02 -8.11 -8.48
C PRO A 171 -10.45 -8.59 -8.79
N LEU A 172 -10.71 -9.87 -8.52
CA LEU A 172 -12.00 -10.52 -8.76
C LEU A 172 -13.03 -10.06 -7.72
N PRO A 173 -14.35 -10.12 -8.03
CA PRO A 173 -15.40 -9.66 -7.11
C PRO A 173 -15.37 -10.32 -5.72
N ASN A 174 -14.90 -11.56 -5.61
CA ASN A 174 -14.81 -12.31 -4.36
C ASN A 174 -13.51 -12.08 -3.57
N GLN A 175 -12.61 -11.24 -4.07
CA GLN A 175 -11.39 -10.86 -3.36
C GLN A 175 -11.67 -9.69 -2.42
N ASN A 176 -10.83 -9.54 -1.39
CA ASN A 176 -11.10 -8.64 -0.29
C ASN A 176 -11.20 -7.18 -0.76
N THR A 177 -10.34 -6.74 -1.68
CA THR A 177 -10.40 -5.36 -2.20
C THR A 177 -11.77 -4.99 -2.75
N ARG A 178 -12.40 -5.85 -3.57
CA ARG A 178 -13.73 -5.60 -4.11
C ARG A 178 -14.84 -5.85 -3.10
N THR A 179 -14.71 -6.89 -2.27
CA THR A 179 -15.70 -7.22 -1.25
C THR A 179 -15.82 -6.10 -0.21
N TYR A 180 -14.72 -5.69 0.39
CA TYR A 180 -14.69 -4.60 1.38
C TYR A 180 -14.88 -3.23 0.72
N GLY A 181 -14.40 -3.02 -0.51
CA GLY A 181 -14.74 -1.83 -1.30
C GLY A 181 -16.25 -1.67 -1.47
N GLY A 182 -16.98 -2.74 -1.77
CA GLY A 182 -18.44 -2.74 -1.83
C GLY A 182 -19.11 -2.39 -0.50
N VAL A 183 -18.59 -2.92 0.61
CA VAL A 183 -19.07 -2.59 1.96
C VAL A 183 -18.86 -1.10 2.25
N LEU A 184 -17.66 -0.57 2.03
CA LEU A 184 -17.33 0.83 2.28
C LEU A 184 -18.17 1.79 1.43
N ARG A 185 -18.39 1.46 0.14
CA ARG A 185 -19.27 2.25 -0.73
C ARG A 185 -20.71 2.24 -0.26
N ARG A 186 -21.20 1.16 0.36
CA ARG A 186 -22.54 1.13 0.95
C ARG A 186 -22.68 2.10 2.13
N PHE A 187 -21.62 2.30 2.92
CA PHE A 187 -21.65 3.20 4.07
C PHE A 187 -21.38 4.67 3.71
N HIS A 188 -20.53 4.91 2.73
CA HIS A 188 -19.97 6.24 2.45
C HIS A 188 -20.29 6.78 1.05
N GLY A 189 -20.76 5.93 0.13
CA GLY A 189 -20.83 6.22 -1.29
C GLY A 189 -19.50 6.00 -2.00
N PHE A 190 -19.49 6.29 -3.30
CA PHE A 190 -18.28 6.28 -4.13
C PHE A 190 -18.08 7.68 -4.70
N ASP A 191 -16.87 8.20 -4.57
CA ASP A 191 -16.47 9.46 -5.19
C ASP A 191 -15.67 9.15 -6.47
N PRO A 192 -16.33 9.13 -7.65
CA PRO A 192 -15.65 8.84 -8.90
C PRO A 192 -14.60 9.91 -9.24
N THR A 193 -14.79 11.16 -8.81
CA THR A 193 -13.83 12.23 -9.09
C THR A 193 -12.52 11.96 -8.36
N ALA A 194 -12.58 11.61 -7.07
CA ALA A 194 -11.40 11.26 -6.28
C ALA A 194 -10.70 10.01 -6.82
N ALA A 195 -11.45 8.97 -7.17
CA ALA A 195 -10.92 7.74 -7.76
C ALA A 195 -10.20 8.00 -9.09
N LEU A 196 -10.84 8.73 -10.02
CA LEU A 196 -10.27 9.03 -11.33
C LEU A 196 -9.07 9.99 -11.25
N THR A 197 -9.09 10.96 -10.33
CA THR A 197 -7.95 11.85 -10.08
C THR A 197 -6.74 11.05 -9.58
N THR A 198 -6.96 10.03 -8.75
CA THR A 198 -5.89 9.16 -8.25
C THR A 198 -5.29 8.34 -9.38
N LEU A 199 -6.14 7.82 -10.26
CA LEU A 199 -5.72 7.08 -11.45
C LEU A 199 -4.93 7.94 -12.44
N GLU A 200 -5.35 9.20 -12.66
CA GLU A 200 -4.62 10.16 -13.47
C GLU A 200 -3.22 10.43 -12.91
N ARG A 201 -3.10 10.60 -11.59
CA ARG A 201 -1.80 10.76 -10.93
C ARG A 201 -0.94 9.53 -11.07
N LEU A 202 -1.50 8.32 -10.95
CA LEU A 202 -0.77 7.06 -11.11
C LEU A 202 -0.18 6.90 -12.50
N VAL A 203 -1.00 7.12 -13.54
CA VAL A 203 -0.55 7.06 -14.94
C VAL A 203 0.45 8.18 -15.26
N ALA A 204 0.37 9.31 -14.57
CA ALA A 204 1.31 10.42 -14.74
C ALA A 204 2.63 10.25 -13.98
N VAL A 205 2.82 9.19 -13.16
CA VAL A 205 4.10 8.94 -12.50
C VAL A 205 5.13 8.52 -13.56
N PRO A 206 6.19 9.31 -13.80
CA PRO A 206 7.18 8.98 -14.82
C PRO A 206 8.01 7.76 -14.39
N VAL A 207 8.46 6.96 -15.36
CA VAL A 207 9.30 5.78 -15.08
C VAL A 207 10.56 6.14 -14.27
N SER A 208 11.12 7.33 -14.45
CA SER A 208 12.28 7.80 -13.68
C SER A 208 12.00 7.98 -12.19
N SER A 209 10.76 8.28 -11.79
CA SER A 209 10.35 8.27 -10.37
C SER A 209 10.32 6.83 -9.83
N LEU A 210 9.84 5.87 -10.61
CA LEU A 210 9.84 4.45 -10.22
C LEU A 210 11.27 3.91 -10.13
N GLU A 211 12.13 4.25 -11.09
CA GLU A 211 13.56 3.93 -11.02
C GLU A 211 14.17 4.50 -9.74
N GLY A 212 13.81 5.74 -9.38
CA GLY A 212 14.19 6.34 -8.10
C GLY A 212 13.78 5.46 -6.91
N PHE A 213 12.52 5.02 -6.84
CA PHE A 213 12.04 4.15 -5.77
C PHE A 213 12.77 2.80 -5.75
N VAL A 214 12.97 2.18 -6.92
CA VAL A 214 13.72 0.91 -7.08
C VAL A 214 15.17 1.05 -6.65
N ASN A 215 15.81 2.18 -6.95
CA ASN A 215 17.21 2.40 -6.60
C ASN A 215 17.42 2.72 -5.11
N LEU A 216 16.36 3.03 -4.37
CA LEU A 216 16.41 3.24 -2.92
C LEU A 216 16.21 1.95 -2.11
N MET A 217 15.63 0.90 -2.69
CA MET A 217 15.54 -0.40 -2.02
C MET A 217 16.79 -1.26 -2.25
N PRO A 218 17.08 -2.23 -1.35
CA PRO A 218 18.13 -3.21 -1.57
C PRO A 218 17.94 -3.98 -2.89
N SER A 219 19.03 -4.17 -3.64
CA SER A 219 18.98 -4.77 -4.97
C SER A 219 18.56 -6.25 -4.99
N ASP A 220 18.64 -6.94 -3.85
CA ASP A 220 18.20 -8.33 -3.71
C ASP A 220 16.69 -8.48 -3.57
N TRP A 221 15.95 -7.39 -3.30
CA TRP A 221 14.50 -7.45 -3.09
C TRP A 221 13.73 -7.66 -4.38
N LEU A 222 14.30 -7.28 -5.54
CA LEU A 222 13.68 -7.44 -6.84
C LEU A 222 14.73 -7.87 -7.86
N GLY A 223 14.59 -9.09 -8.40
CA GLY A 223 15.50 -9.61 -9.42
C GLY A 223 15.55 -8.72 -10.67
N SER A 224 16.71 -8.62 -11.30
CA SER A 224 16.96 -7.76 -12.47
C SER A 224 15.93 -7.96 -13.57
N ASP A 225 15.62 -9.21 -13.91
CA ASP A 225 14.73 -9.52 -15.02
C ASP A 225 13.30 -9.06 -14.73
N LEU A 226 12.85 -9.20 -13.47
CA LEU A 226 11.51 -8.76 -13.05
C LEU A 226 11.45 -7.23 -12.94
N ARG A 227 12.52 -6.60 -12.43
CA ARG A 227 12.69 -5.15 -12.42
C ARG A 227 12.57 -4.58 -13.83
N ASP A 228 13.34 -5.11 -14.77
CA ASP A 228 13.40 -4.58 -16.14
C ASP A 228 12.07 -4.76 -16.87
N GLN A 229 11.40 -5.91 -16.68
CA GLN A 229 10.05 -6.15 -17.19
C GLN A 229 9.04 -5.14 -16.62
N PHE A 230 9.06 -4.91 -15.31
CA PHE A 230 8.12 -3.99 -14.66
C PHE A 230 8.35 -2.54 -15.08
N LEU A 231 9.61 -2.08 -15.14
CA LEU A 231 9.94 -0.73 -15.61
C LEU A 231 9.60 -0.54 -17.09
N SER A 232 9.86 -1.54 -17.93
CA SER A 232 9.49 -1.49 -19.35
C SER A 232 7.98 -1.47 -19.55
N TRP A 233 7.21 -2.18 -18.72
CA TRP A 233 5.75 -2.12 -18.75
C TRP A 233 5.25 -0.74 -18.35
N TRP A 234 5.87 -0.14 -17.32
CA TRP A 234 5.49 1.19 -16.84
C TRP A 234 5.82 2.31 -17.85
N ASP A 235 6.91 2.17 -18.60
CA ASP A 235 7.29 3.11 -19.67
C ASP A 235 6.52 2.88 -20.98
N GLY A 236 5.77 1.77 -21.07
CA GLY A 236 5.09 1.32 -22.27
C GLY A 236 3.61 1.74 -22.37
N SER A 237 2.99 1.40 -23.50
CA SER A 237 1.55 1.61 -23.74
C SER A 237 0.64 0.81 -22.81
N ASP A 238 1.17 -0.23 -22.16
CA ASP A 238 0.38 -1.07 -21.25
C ASP A 238 -0.05 -0.31 -19.98
N LEU A 239 0.77 0.64 -19.51
CA LEU A 239 0.40 1.56 -18.43
C LEU A 239 -0.85 2.37 -18.80
N GLU A 240 -0.86 2.97 -20.00
CA GLU A 240 -1.98 3.74 -20.51
C GLU A 240 -3.22 2.86 -20.71
N ALA A 241 -3.06 1.67 -21.29
CA ALA A 241 -4.14 0.71 -21.50
C ALA A 241 -4.81 0.32 -20.17
N ARG A 242 -4.00 0.02 -19.15
CA ARG A 242 -4.50 -0.26 -17.79
C ARG A 242 -5.25 0.94 -17.20
N GLY A 243 -4.70 2.15 -17.35
CA GLY A 243 -5.36 3.38 -16.93
C GLY A 243 -6.72 3.59 -17.59
N LEU A 244 -6.81 3.35 -18.90
CA LEU A 244 -8.05 3.50 -19.66
C LEU A 244 -9.11 2.47 -19.28
N GLU A 245 -8.73 1.20 -19.15
CA GLU A 245 -9.63 0.13 -18.74
C GLU A 245 -10.16 0.34 -17.33
N LEU A 246 -9.29 0.70 -16.38
CA LEU A 246 -9.71 0.97 -15.01
C LEU A 246 -10.62 2.20 -14.94
N ARG A 247 -10.31 3.28 -15.68
CA ARG A 247 -11.19 4.46 -15.78
C ARG A 247 -12.59 4.06 -16.26
N LYS A 248 -12.67 3.25 -17.31
CA LYS A 248 -13.94 2.75 -17.83
C LYS A 248 -14.69 1.95 -16.76
N GLY A 249 -14.02 0.98 -16.13
CA GLY A 249 -14.65 0.11 -15.15
C GLY A 249 -15.11 0.80 -13.86
N LEU A 250 -14.40 1.84 -13.43
CA LEU A 250 -14.82 2.68 -12.30
C LEU A 250 -15.98 3.62 -12.66
N SER A 251 -16.11 4.01 -13.94
CA SER A 251 -17.16 4.91 -14.41
C SER A 251 -18.47 4.17 -14.73
N ASP A 252 -18.38 2.97 -15.31
CA ASP A 252 -19.54 2.14 -15.67
C ASP A 252 -19.95 1.15 -14.57
N GLY A 253 -19.17 1.07 -13.49
CA GLY A 253 -19.45 0.24 -12.32
C GLY A 253 -19.01 -1.23 -12.44
N THR A 254 -18.45 -1.66 -13.57
CA THR A 254 -18.04 -3.07 -13.78
C THR A 254 -16.87 -3.49 -12.88
N LEU A 255 -16.05 -2.53 -12.44
CA LEU A 255 -14.93 -2.72 -11.52
C LEU A 255 -15.20 -2.16 -10.12
N LEU A 256 -16.46 -1.87 -9.78
CA LEU A 256 -16.87 -1.60 -8.41
C LEU A 256 -17.14 -2.93 -7.70
#